data_AF-A0A2E8B4H7-F1
#
_entry.id   AF-A0A2E8B4H7-F1
#
_cell.length_a   1.000
_cell.length_b   1.000
_cell.length_c   1.000
_cell.angle_alpha   90.00
_cell.angle_beta   90.00
_cell.angle_gamma   90.00
#
_symmetry.space_group_name_H-M   'P 1'
#
loop_
_entity.id
_entity.type
_entity.pdbx_description
1 polymer ?
#
loop_
_entity_poly.entity_id
_entity_poly.type
_entity_poly.pdbx_seq_one_letter_code
_entity_poly.pdbx_strand_id
1 'polypeptide(L)'
;MRRFTGGHTAFTFFRVKRDWRPSEIAASILAIAILSFLVPLAQAKASRSGNLLTDPGFNSESQPLLPYTDTALNRWLAWSTADFLFGEGQVVSPNEGNGMLQVPDLSTDPARVRQVVDVSNFAADIDDGRVYGTLLADFNAEFSGVLGGSVLSAYGPGTVGVSASFLEKQVNVEFLDDLSSSWETRGVGEDFTFLLPRSTRNLEARLQFSNTNIIQNGYLDNTSVELSVLPPPIVWNNEGSDNSWNNSLNWGGGQVPDGQESAVLFDKSVQGGVVKIDWPITLNSITLDNADASYLIAGPNGMSMQATSDSFNPRMSVVEGTHFITAPVSLIDSTLVDVEALSSLFLNTVDLRTQTLTKVGSGTLHFNGQGSSNSNGGVVHLVEGVLGGTGKIQGLLAQSGGILSPGNSVSTLTVDEYEVQDSSSTLLIEVEGNAGAGVTGGHDQLIVTGNASLGGNLEVEFEEGFTPTFGSAPGVPGDAYQILDVGATTSGEFVSISHNLESERAIVKFKIGSGDIEAIEALEGDVDLDVDVDLNDFTLLAANFNPAGDGLVWNTGNFDDDGDIDLTDYNLLASNFNPSGYGDCAPLAVPEPTSGVLSAWGILVWGMIFLRARKRQTGRD
;
A
#
# COMPACT_ATOMS: atom_id res chain seq x y z
N MET A 1 2.76 -61.45 20.97
CA MET A 1 1.73 -61.36 19.90
C MET A 1 0.44 -60.89 20.58
N ARG A 2 -0.23 -59.78 20.25
CA ARG A 2 -0.29 -58.95 19.04
C ARG A 2 -0.04 -57.46 19.39
N ARG A 3 0.52 -56.72 18.43
CA ARG A 3 0.54 -55.25 18.41
C ARG A 3 -0.87 -54.74 18.05
N PHE A 4 -1.34 -53.72 18.75
CA PHE A 4 -2.21 -52.67 18.21
C PHE A 4 -1.47 -51.34 18.39
N THR A 5 -1.42 -50.58 17.30
CA THR A 5 -0.85 -49.24 17.14
C THR A 5 -1.98 -48.22 17.15
N GLY A 6 -1.79 -47.07 17.82
CA GLY A 6 -2.60 -45.85 17.58
C GLY A 6 -2.90 -45.00 18.82
N GLY A 7 -2.45 -43.74 18.79
CA GLY A 7 -3.08 -42.56 19.43
C GLY A 7 -2.94 -42.40 20.95
N HIS A 8 -1.95 -41.63 21.40
CA HIS A 8 -1.77 -41.25 22.81
C HIS A 8 -2.64 -40.04 23.20
N THR A 9 -3.67 -40.26 24.04
CA THR A 9 -4.05 -39.32 25.11
C THR A 9 -3.62 -39.97 26.43
N ALA A 10 -2.56 -39.45 27.05
CA ALA A 10 -2.09 -39.94 28.33
C ALA A 10 -2.98 -39.42 29.47
N PHE A 11 -4.02 -40.16 29.83
CA PHE A 11 -4.68 -39.97 31.12
C PHE A 11 -3.83 -40.61 32.22
N THR A 12 -3.05 -39.79 32.90
CA THR A 12 -2.35 -40.21 34.13
C THR A 12 -3.37 -40.41 35.25
N PHE A 13 -3.78 -41.66 35.49
CA PHE A 13 -4.55 -42.01 36.69
C PHE A 13 -3.62 -42.02 37.91
N PHE A 14 -3.77 -41.05 38.80
CA PHE A 14 -3.15 -41.10 40.12
C PHE A 14 -3.90 -42.12 41.01
N ARG A 15 -3.26 -43.25 41.31
CA ARG A 15 -3.73 -44.17 42.36
C ARG A 15 -3.53 -43.53 43.72
N VAL A 16 -4.62 -43.14 44.37
CA VAL A 16 -4.62 -42.76 45.79
C VAL A 16 -4.28 -43.99 46.62
N LYS A 17 -3.14 -43.97 47.33
CA LYS A 17 -2.84 -44.95 48.39
C LYS A 17 -3.52 -44.50 49.68
N ARG A 18 -4.02 -45.48 50.43
CA ARG A 18 -4.94 -45.33 51.58
C ARG A 18 -4.33 -44.66 52.83
N ASP A 19 -3.05 -44.29 52.83
CA ASP A 19 -2.29 -43.93 54.05
C ASP A 19 -1.57 -42.56 53.96
N TRP A 20 -2.22 -41.51 53.44
CA TRP A 20 -1.64 -40.17 53.41
C TRP A 20 -1.78 -39.43 54.75
N ARG A 21 -0.73 -38.73 55.18
CA ARG A 21 -0.76 -37.89 56.39
C ARG A 21 -1.44 -36.54 56.07
N PRO A 22 -2.11 -35.88 57.04
CA PRO A 22 -2.85 -34.63 56.80
C PRO A 22 -2.02 -33.50 56.15
N SER A 23 -0.72 -33.44 56.42
CA SER A 23 0.20 -32.46 55.81
C SER A 23 0.48 -32.71 54.32
N GLU A 24 0.41 -33.96 53.87
CA GLU A 24 0.63 -34.35 52.46
C GLU A 24 -0.64 -34.13 51.63
N ILE A 25 -1.81 -34.26 52.27
CA ILE A 25 -3.10 -33.90 51.69
C ILE A 25 -3.18 -32.38 51.47
N ALA A 26 -2.75 -31.57 52.44
CA ALA A 26 -2.74 -30.12 52.31
C ALA A 26 -1.79 -29.62 51.19
N ALA A 27 -0.60 -30.20 51.08
CA ALA A 27 0.35 -29.87 50.00
C ALA A 27 -0.18 -30.25 48.61
N SER A 28 -0.95 -31.33 48.51
CA SER A 28 -1.51 -31.79 47.24
C SER A 28 -2.76 -31.05 46.83
N ILE A 29 -3.60 -30.62 47.80
CA ILE A 29 -4.73 -29.71 47.53
C ILE A 29 -4.21 -28.34 47.09
N LEU A 30 -3.12 -27.85 47.69
CA LEU A 30 -2.47 -26.60 47.27
C LEU A 30 -1.83 -26.73 45.88
N ALA A 31 -1.21 -27.87 45.56
CA ALA A 31 -0.67 -28.15 44.23
C ALA A 31 -1.77 -28.28 43.16
N ILE A 32 -2.93 -28.86 43.49
CA ILE A 32 -4.10 -28.92 42.60
C ILE A 32 -4.70 -27.51 42.41
N ALA A 33 -4.79 -26.70 43.46
CA ALA A 33 -5.27 -25.32 43.36
C ALA A 33 -4.32 -24.44 42.52
N ILE A 34 -3.00 -24.58 42.66
CA ILE A 34 -2.01 -23.85 41.87
C ILE A 34 -2.00 -24.32 40.41
N LEU A 35 -2.17 -25.62 40.13
CA LEU A 35 -2.36 -26.11 38.75
C LEU A 35 -3.68 -25.62 38.13
N SER A 36 -4.72 -25.38 38.93
CA SER A 36 -6.01 -24.87 38.46
C SER A 36 -5.96 -23.38 38.07
N PHE A 37 -4.98 -22.63 38.59
CA PHE A 37 -4.72 -21.22 38.24
C PHE A 37 -3.70 -21.06 37.10
N LEU A 38 -3.06 -22.16 36.65
CA LEU A 38 -2.02 -22.18 35.61
C LEU A 38 -2.46 -22.86 34.31
N VAL A 39 -3.73 -23.26 34.21
CA VAL A 39 -4.35 -23.56 32.93
C VAL A 39 -4.76 -22.21 32.35
N PRO A 40 -4.13 -21.68 31.29
CA PRO A 40 -4.81 -20.67 30.49
C PRO A 40 -6.16 -21.30 30.18
N LEU A 41 -7.23 -20.67 30.64
CA LEU A 41 -8.58 -21.07 30.30
C LEU A 41 -8.53 -21.22 28.79
N ALA A 42 -8.53 -22.46 28.31
CA ALA A 42 -8.59 -22.73 26.90
C ALA A 42 -9.92 -22.10 26.53
N GLN A 43 -9.85 -20.89 25.98
CA GLN A 43 -11.01 -20.21 25.48
C GLN A 43 -11.67 -21.26 24.61
N ALA A 44 -12.92 -21.56 24.93
CA ALA A 44 -13.76 -22.29 24.00
C ALA A 44 -13.55 -21.55 22.68
N LYS A 45 -12.93 -22.25 21.72
CA LYS A 45 -12.68 -21.77 20.37
C LYS A 45 -13.92 -20.98 20.00
N ALA A 46 -13.79 -19.66 19.82
CA ALA A 46 -14.89 -18.89 19.26
C ALA A 46 -15.13 -19.55 17.92
N SER A 47 -16.16 -20.40 17.88
CA SER A 47 -16.57 -21.11 16.68
C SER A 47 -16.80 -20.04 15.64
N ARG A 48 -16.31 -20.25 14.41
CA ARG A 48 -16.78 -19.54 13.21
C ARG A 48 -18.28 -19.28 13.37
N SER A 49 -18.63 -18.09 13.82
CA SER A 49 -19.98 -17.56 13.74
C SER A 49 -19.99 -16.61 12.56
N GLY A 50 -19.33 -17.03 11.47
CA GLY A 50 -19.42 -16.32 10.23
C GLY A 50 -20.89 -16.39 9.81
N ASN A 51 -21.52 -15.23 9.68
CA ASN A 51 -22.82 -15.19 9.05
C ASN A 51 -22.55 -15.44 7.57
N LEU A 52 -22.65 -16.70 7.18
CA LEU A 52 -22.48 -17.11 5.80
C LEU A 52 -23.62 -16.48 4.99
N LEU A 53 -23.30 -15.49 4.17
CA LEU A 53 -24.23 -14.97 3.17
C LEU A 53 -24.17 -15.94 2.00
N THR A 54 -24.97 -17.00 2.08
CA THR A 54 -25.13 -17.94 0.96
C THR A 54 -26.08 -17.34 -0.06
N ASP A 55 -25.61 -17.14 -1.28
CA ASP A 55 -26.49 -17.25 -2.42
C ASP A 55 -26.94 -18.71 -2.51
N PRO A 56 -28.23 -19.02 -2.59
CA PRO A 56 -28.70 -20.40 -2.74
C PRO A 56 -28.41 -21.00 -4.13
N GLY A 57 -27.66 -20.30 -4.99
CA GLY A 57 -27.26 -20.73 -6.33
C GLY A 57 -28.38 -20.51 -7.35
N PHE A 58 -28.17 -20.97 -8.58
CA PHE A 58 -29.14 -20.84 -9.68
C PHE A 58 -30.34 -21.82 -9.56
N ASN A 59 -30.74 -22.19 -8.35
CA ASN A 59 -31.83 -23.12 -8.09
C ASN A 59 -33.20 -22.46 -8.34
N SER A 60 -34.08 -23.14 -9.09
CA SER A 60 -35.35 -22.59 -9.60
C SER A 60 -36.39 -22.22 -8.54
N GLU A 61 -36.12 -22.49 -7.27
CA GLU A 61 -37.04 -22.24 -6.14
C GLU A 61 -36.45 -21.33 -5.06
N SER A 62 -35.17 -20.98 -5.16
CA SER A 62 -34.54 -20.10 -4.20
C SER A 62 -34.64 -18.65 -4.66
N GLN A 63 -35.16 -17.78 -3.81
CA GLN A 63 -35.08 -16.34 -4.05
C GLN A 63 -33.58 -15.99 -4.15
N PRO A 64 -33.12 -15.33 -5.23
CA PRO A 64 -31.80 -14.70 -5.21
C PRO A 64 -31.74 -13.79 -3.98
N LEU A 65 -30.55 -13.60 -3.40
CA LEU A 65 -30.36 -12.57 -2.37
C LEU A 65 -31.03 -11.27 -2.87
N LEU A 66 -31.89 -10.71 -2.01
CA LEU A 66 -32.99 -9.77 -2.28
C LEU A 66 -32.89 -8.92 -3.57
N PRO A 67 -34.02 -8.70 -4.30
CA PRO A 67 -34.06 -7.72 -5.37
C PRO A 67 -33.59 -6.36 -4.86
N TYR A 68 -32.55 -5.85 -5.49
CA TYR A 68 -31.98 -4.54 -5.31
C TYR A 68 -33.07 -3.45 -5.42
N THR A 69 -33.25 -2.66 -4.35
CA THR A 69 -34.25 -1.57 -4.31
C THR A 69 -33.65 -0.18 -4.18
N ASP A 70 -32.32 -0.05 -4.06
CA ASP A 70 -31.69 1.26 -3.91
C ASP A 70 -31.42 1.93 -5.27
N THR A 71 -32.30 2.86 -5.60
CA THR A 71 -32.19 3.71 -6.81
C THR A 71 -30.92 4.57 -6.88
N ALA A 72 -30.19 4.78 -5.77
CA ALA A 72 -29.00 5.64 -5.73
C ALA A 72 -27.77 5.00 -6.41
N LEU A 73 -27.53 3.71 -6.21
CA LEU A 73 -26.42 2.98 -6.84
C LEU A 73 -26.66 2.73 -8.35
N ASN A 74 -27.91 2.81 -8.83
CA ASN A 74 -28.27 2.73 -10.27
C ASN A 74 -27.68 3.89 -11.10
N ARG A 75 -27.25 4.98 -10.45
CA ARG A 75 -26.61 6.14 -11.09
C ARG A 75 -25.09 6.01 -11.23
N TRP A 76 -24.47 5.13 -10.44
CA TRP A 76 -23.01 4.94 -10.38
C TRP A 76 -22.51 3.77 -11.22
N LEU A 77 -23.43 2.90 -11.66
CA LEU A 77 -23.13 1.70 -12.44
C LEU A 77 -23.85 1.82 -13.79
N ALA A 78 -23.15 2.30 -14.81
CA ALA A 78 -23.68 2.25 -16.16
C ALA A 78 -23.81 0.78 -16.58
N TRP A 79 -25.04 0.33 -16.82
CA TRP A 79 -25.30 -0.95 -17.48
C TRP A 79 -24.87 -0.80 -18.93
N SER A 80 -23.59 -1.05 -19.22
CA SER A 80 -23.18 -1.26 -20.61
C SER A 80 -23.50 -2.70 -20.97
N THR A 81 -23.91 -2.94 -22.21
CA THR A 81 -24.23 -4.26 -22.73
C THR A 81 -23.08 -5.28 -22.60
N ALA A 82 -21.88 -4.87 -22.17
CA ALA A 82 -20.71 -5.73 -21.97
C ALA A 82 -20.75 -6.61 -20.69
N ASP A 83 -21.79 -6.50 -19.86
CA ASP A 83 -21.96 -7.32 -18.65
C ASP A 83 -22.65 -8.69 -18.91
N PHE A 84 -22.88 -9.04 -20.19
CA PHE A 84 -23.48 -10.32 -20.61
C PHE A 84 -22.48 -11.24 -21.31
N LEU A 85 -22.61 -12.55 -21.03
CA LEU A 85 -22.23 -13.62 -21.95
C LEU A 85 -22.94 -13.39 -23.30
N PHE A 86 -22.21 -12.94 -24.32
CA PHE A 86 -22.60 -13.12 -25.71
C PHE A 86 -21.85 -14.33 -26.27
N GLY A 87 -22.52 -15.48 -26.29
CA GLY A 87 -22.18 -16.50 -27.27
C GLY A 87 -22.74 -16.06 -28.62
N GLU A 88 -21.89 -15.92 -29.64
CA GLU A 88 -22.38 -15.75 -31.00
C GLU A 88 -23.03 -17.07 -31.45
N GLY A 89 -24.36 -17.12 -31.39
CA GLY A 89 -25.15 -18.27 -31.80
C GLY A 89 -25.79 -19.03 -30.64
N GLN A 90 -26.98 -18.56 -30.26
CA GLN A 90 -28.14 -19.34 -29.78
C GLN A 90 -27.85 -20.57 -28.89
N VAL A 91 -28.36 -20.47 -27.65
CA VAL A 91 -28.54 -21.51 -26.62
C VAL A 91 -27.40 -21.60 -25.60
N VAL A 92 -27.41 -20.67 -24.64
CA VAL A 92 -27.14 -21.03 -23.25
C VAL A 92 -28.46 -20.89 -22.52
N SER A 93 -29.25 -21.96 -22.53
CA SER A 93 -30.36 -22.09 -21.57
C SER A 93 -29.74 -22.53 -20.25
N PRO A 94 -30.07 -21.94 -19.08
CA PRO A 94 -29.83 -22.64 -17.82
C PRO A 94 -30.43 -24.03 -18.01
N ASN A 95 -29.61 -25.08 -17.87
CA ASN A 95 -30.11 -26.43 -18.11
C ASN A 95 -31.19 -26.67 -17.06
N GLU A 96 -32.44 -26.85 -17.49
CA GLU A 96 -33.58 -27.11 -16.60
C GLU A 96 -33.39 -28.51 -15.97
N GLY A 97 -32.58 -28.53 -14.92
CA GLY A 97 -32.18 -29.70 -14.16
C GLY A 97 -31.15 -29.24 -13.14
N ASN A 98 -31.63 -28.78 -11.97
CA ASN A 98 -30.84 -28.32 -10.83
C ASN A 98 -29.74 -27.29 -11.17
N GLY A 99 -30.14 -26.14 -11.70
CA GLY A 99 -29.60 -24.84 -11.32
C GLY A 99 -28.09 -24.60 -11.31
N MET A 100 -27.35 -24.96 -12.37
CA MET A 100 -25.95 -24.54 -12.53
C MET A 100 -25.74 -23.69 -13.80
N LEU A 101 -24.86 -22.69 -13.74
CA LEU A 101 -24.45 -21.89 -14.90
C LEU A 101 -23.43 -22.69 -15.73
N GLN A 102 -23.85 -23.15 -16.91
CA GLN A 102 -22.95 -23.82 -17.84
C GLN A 102 -21.91 -22.81 -18.36
N VAL A 103 -20.62 -23.15 -18.24
CA VAL A 103 -19.53 -22.45 -18.92
C VAL A 103 -19.19 -23.27 -20.16
N PRO A 104 -19.79 -22.95 -21.33
CA PRO A 104 -19.53 -23.69 -22.55
C PRO A 104 -18.05 -23.57 -22.94
N ASP A 105 -17.53 -24.61 -23.61
CA ASP A 105 -16.25 -24.57 -24.32
C ASP A 105 -16.32 -23.47 -25.41
N LEU A 106 -16.01 -22.23 -25.03
CA LEU A 106 -15.95 -21.10 -25.94
C LEU A 106 -14.50 -20.93 -26.38
N SER A 107 -14.30 -20.77 -27.68
CA SER A 107 -13.00 -20.37 -28.21
C SER A 107 -12.66 -18.96 -27.70
N THR A 108 -11.49 -18.83 -27.05
CA THR A 108 -10.72 -17.61 -26.74
C THR A 108 -11.31 -16.49 -25.87
N ASP A 109 -12.62 -16.39 -25.64
CA ASP A 109 -13.18 -15.28 -24.85
C ASP A 109 -13.35 -15.59 -23.34
N PRO A 110 -13.00 -14.65 -22.42
CA PRO A 110 -13.19 -14.83 -20.99
C PRO A 110 -14.66 -14.70 -20.59
N ALA A 111 -15.18 -15.66 -19.84
CA ALA A 111 -16.51 -15.55 -19.23
C ALA A 111 -16.42 -14.84 -17.87
N ARG A 112 -17.48 -14.10 -17.52
CA ARG A 112 -17.53 -13.24 -16.32
C ARG A 112 -18.84 -13.43 -15.55
N VAL A 113 -18.76 -13.43 -14.22
CA VAL A 113 -19.90 -13.39 -13.31
C VAL A 113 -19.76 -12.17 -12.40
N ARG A 114 -20.87 -11.51 -12.08
CA ARG A 114 -20.93 -10.32 -11.22
C ARG A 114 -22.08 -10.46 -10.23
N GLN A 115 -21.79 -10.29 -8.94
CA GLN A 115 -22.74 -10.41 -7.84
C GLN A 115 -22.56 -9.22 -6.89
N VAL A 116 -23.65 -8.63 -6.40
CA VAL A 116 -23.62 -7.54 -5.40
C VAL A 116 -24.37 -7.98 -4.14
N VAL A 117 -23.77 -7.78 -2.97
CA VAL A 117 -24.29 -8.20 -1.67
C VAL A 117 -24.41 -6.99 -0.74
N ASP A 118 -25.61 -6.72 -0.23
CA ASP A 118 -25.83 -5.70 0.81
C ASP A 118 -25.39 -6.25 2.18
N VAL A 119 -24.43 -5.58 2.79
CA VAL A 119 -23.85 -5.91 4.10
C VAL A 119 -24.18 -4.86 5.16
N SER A 120 -25.17 -3.99 4.92
CA SER A 120 -25.57 -2.91 5.85
C SER A 120 -26.00 -3.42 7.22
N ASN A 121 -26.49 -4.65 7.33
CA ASN A 121 -26.83 -5.27 8.62
C ASN A 121 -25.59 -5.53 9.51
N PHE A 122 -24.39 -5.51 8.93
CA PHE A 122 -23.12 -5.64 9.62
C PHE A 122 -22.42 -4.30 9.81
N ALA A 123 -23.08 -3.18 9.52
CA ALA A 123 -22.47 -1.84 9.52
C ALA A 123 -21.67 -1.54 10.80
N ALA A 124 -22.21 -1.84 11.98
CA ALA A 124 -21.50 -1.60 13.24
C ALA A 124 -20.22 -2.44 13.35
N ASP A 125 -20.29 -3.74 13.05
CA ASP A 125 -19.11 -4.62 13.09
C ASP A 125 -18.08 -4.24 12.01
N ILE A 126 -18.54 -3.81 10.82
CA ILE A 126 -17.70 -3.33 9.70
C ILE A 126 -16.99 -2.03 10.10
N ASP A 127 -17.73 -1.08 10.66
CA ASP A 127 -17.19 0.22 11.07
C ASP A 127 -16.25 0.06 12.28
N ASP A 128 -16.45 -0.94 13.12
CA ASP A 128 -15.50 -1.37 14.15
C ASP A 128 -14.26 -2.07 13.57
N GLY A 129 -14.23 -2.36 12.26
CA GLY A 129 -13.12 -3.04 11.59
C GLY A 129 -12.96 -4.51 11.99
N ARG A 130 -14.08 -5.19 12.28
CA ARG A 130 -14.10 -6.57 12.79
C ARG A 130 -14.63 -7.59 11.80
N VAL A 131 -15.03 -7.17 10.59
CA VAL A 131 -15.65 -8.05 9.60
C VAL A 131 -14.67 -8.33 8.47
N TYR A 132 -14.38 -9.61 8.28
CA TYR A 132 -13.63 -10.11 7.15
C TYR A 132 -14.58 -10.81 6.19
N GLY A 133 -14.40 -10.56 4.89
CA GLY A 133 -15.07 -11.29 3.83
C GLY A 133 -14.15 -12.37 3.27
N THR A 134 -14.72 -13.52 2.95
CA THR A 134 -14.07 -14.55 2.13
C THR A 134 -14.97 -14.81 0.92
N LEU A 135 -14.42 -14.66 -0.29
CA LEU A 135 -15.13 -15.03 -1.51
C LEU A 135 -14.97 -16.53 -1.75
N LEU A 136 -16.08 -17.22 -1.94
CA LEU A 136 -16.16 -18.63 -2.22
C LEU A 136 -16.83 -18.83 -3.58
N ALA A 137 -16.28 -19.72 -4.41
CA ALA A 137 -16.85 -20.09 -5.69
C ALA A 137 -16.72 -21.60 -5.90
N ASP A 138 -17.85 -22.25 -6.19
CA ASP A 138 -17.94 -23.70 -6.32
C ASP A 138 -18.09 -24.11 -7.79
N PHE A 139 -17.23 -25.02 -8.25
CA PHE A 139 -17.20 -25.49 -9.64
C PHE A 139 -17.41 -27.01 -9.70
N ASN A 140 -18.21 -27.47 -10.67
CA ASN A 140 -18.48 -28.89 -10.91
C ASN A 140 -17.67 -29.47 -12.10
N ALA A 141 -16.43 -29.01 -12.29
CA ALA A 141 -15.52 -29.53 -13.32
C ALA A 141 -14.06 -29.40 -12.92
N GLU A 142 -13.20 -30.26 -13.49
CA GLU A 142 -11.76 -30.17 -13.30
C GLU A 142 -11.23 -28.82 -13.79
N PHE A 143 -10.60 -28.10 -12.88
CA PHE A 143 -9.99 -26.81 -13.13
C PHE A 143 -8.46 -26.96 -13.06
N SER A 144 -7.75 -26.49 -14.09
CA SER A 144 -6.29 -26.47 -14.17
C SER A 144 -5.85 -25.04 -14.47
N GLY A 145 -5.63 -24.23 -13.44
CA GLY A 145 -5.11 -22.87 -13.63
C GLY A 145 -5.34 -21.96 -12.42
N VAL A 146 -5.12 -20.65 -12.63
CA VAL A 146 -5.40 -19.57 -11.67
C VAL A 146 -6.53 -18.70 -12.25
N LEU A 147 -7.56 -18.37 -11.46
CA LEU A 147 -8.63 -17.42 -11.83
C LEU A 147 -8.06 -15.99 -11.91
N GLY A 148 -7.30 -15.67 -12.95
CA GLY A 148 -6.80 -14.32 -13.18
C GLY A 148 -7.95 -13.33 -13.47
N GLY A 149 -7.99 -12.22 -12.73
CA GLY A 149 -8.92 -11.10 -12.97
C GLY A 149 -10.25 -11.14 -12.20
N SER A 150 -10.42 -12.04 -11.24
CA SER A 150 -11.57 -12.00 -10.32
C SER A 150 -11.39 -10.86 -9.30
N VAL A 151 -12.45 -10.08 -9.04
CA VAL A 151 -12.44 -8.87 -8.20
C VAL A 151 -13.59 -8.85 -7.20
N LEU A 152 -13.33 -8.89 -5.90
CA LEU A 152 -14.27 -8.46 -4.85
C LEU A 152 -14.02 -7.00 -4.46
N SER A 153 -15.00 -6.14 -4.73
CA SER A 153 -14.97 -4.70 -4.42
C SER A 153 -15.89 -4.37 -3.26
N ALA A 154 -15.53 -3.38 -2.45
CA ALA A 154 -16.35 -2.91 -1.33
C ALA A 154 -16.80 -1.46 -1.57
N TYR A 155 -18.07 -1.17 -1.27
CA TYR A 155 -18.70 0.13 -1.50
C TYR A 155 -19.37 0.65 -0.24
N GLY A 156 -19.13 1.92 0.07
CA GLY A 156 -19.80 2.66 1.15
C GLY A 156 -20.82 3.69 0.64
N PRO A 157 -21.58 4.32 1.54
CA PRO A 157 -22.56 5.33 1.20
C PRO A 157 -21.85 6.62 0.75
N GLY A 158 -21.74 6.81 -0.57
CA GLY A 158 -21.20 8.03 -1.19
C GLY A 158 -19.76 7.94 -1.71
N THR A 159 -19.09 6.78 -1.58
CA THR A 159 -17.71 6.58 -2.04
C THR A 159 -17.67 5.85 -3.40
N VAL A 160 -16.80 6.28 -4.31
CA VAL A 160 -16.41 5.48 -5.48
C VAL A 160 -15.51 4.34 -4.97
N GLY A 161 -15.90 3.09 -5.23
CA GLY A 161 -15.43 1.92 -4.49
C GLY A 161 -13.91 1.77 -4.35
N VAL A 162 -13.47 1.46 -3.14
CA VAL A 162 -12.13 0.90 -2.93
C VAL A 162 -12.15 -0.50 -3.54
N SER A 163 -11.46 -0.64 -4.67
CA SER A 163 -11.36 -1.91 -5.39
C SER A 163 -10.03 -2.54 -5.00
N ALA A 164 -10.04 -3.63 -4.23
CA ALA A 164 -8.86 -4.48 -4.20
C ALA A 164 -8.76 -5.14 -5.59
N SER A 165 -7.71 -4.86 -6.36
CA SER A 165 -7.40 -5.61 -7.58
C SER A 165 -6.53 -6.81 -7.22
N PHE A 166 -6.95 -8.00 -7.63
CA PHE A 166 -6.36 -9.26 -7.21
C PHE A 166 -5.22 -9.64 -8.15
N LEU A 167 -3.97 -9.36 -7.74
CA LEU A 167 -2.78 -9.86 -8.42
C LEU A 167 -2.37 -11.21 -7.81
N GLU A 168 -2.48 -12.26 -8.65
CA GLU A 168 -1.89 -13.60 -8.49
C GLU A 168 -2.03 -14.28 -7.11
N LYS A 169 -2.95 -15.26 -6.95
CA LYS A 169 -2.71 -16.44 -6.10
C LYS A 169 -3.74 -17.56 -6.25
N GLN A 170 -3.28 -18.78 -5.95
CA GLN A 170 -3.88 -20.06 -6.33
C GLN A 170 -5.24 -20.33 -5.69
N VAL A 171 -6.22 -20.67 -6.53
CA VAL A 171 -7.47 -21.29 -6.11
C VAL A 171 -7.22 -22.80 -6.03
N ASN A 172 -7.21 -23.37 -4.82
CA ASN A 172 -7.15 -24.81 -4.62
C ASN A 172 -8.48 -25.46 -5.03
N VAL A 173 -8.42 -26.40 -5.96
CA VAL A 173 -9.57 -27.12 -6.50
C VAL A 173 -9.49 -28.55 -5.98
N GLU A 174 -10.42 -28.95 -5.11
CA GLU A 174 -10.63 -30.37 -4.77
C GLU A 174 -12.02 -30.82 -5.23
N PHE A 175 -12.08 -32.05 -5.72
CA PHE A 175 -13.12 -32.60 -6.60
C PHE A 175 -14.44 -32.92 -5.88
N LEU A 176 -15.57 -32.59 -6.51
CA LEU A 176 -16.91 -33.05 -6.13
C LEU A 176 -17.18 -34.46 -6.67
N ASP A 177 -17.76 -35.34 -5.85
CA ASP A 177 -18.43 -36.56 -6.33
C ASP A 177 -19.89 -36.26 -6.70
N ASP A 178 -20.46 -37.13 -7.53
CA ASP A 178 -21.72 -36.96 -8.26
C ASP A 178 -22.97 -37.00 -7.34
N LEU A 179 -22.82 -36.94 -6.00
CA LEU A 179 -23.88 -37.19 -5.04
C LEU A 179 -24.29 -35.92 -4.28
N SER A 180 -25.52 -35.44 -4.58
CA SER A 180 -26.19 -34.30 -3.90
C SER A 180 -26.29 -34.38 -2.38
N SER A 181 -26.11 -35.56 -1.80
CA SER A 181 -26.20 -35.81 -0.35
C SER A 181 -24.86 -35.73 0.40
N SER A 182 -23.74 -35.60 -0.31
CA SER A 182 -22.37 -35.59 0.23
C SER A 182 -21.60 -34.33 -0.13
N TRP A 183 -22.29 -33.24 -0.50
CA TRP A 183 -21.70 -31.93 -0.78
C TRP A 183 -20.80 -31.50 0.39
N GLU A 184 -19.49 -31.75 0.27
CA GLU A 184 -18.50 -31.21 1.18
C GLU A 184 -18.27 -29.77 0.77
N THR A 185 -18.77 -28.84 1.59
CA THR A 185 -18.32 -27.45 1.57
C THR A 185 -16.81 -27.44 1.85
N ARG A 186 -15.98 -27.13 0.85
CA ARG A 186 -14.55 -26.91 1.06
C ARG A 186 -14.15 -25.56 0.50
N GLY A 187 -13.99 -24.62 1.44
CA GLY A 187 -13.45 -23.30 1.17
C GLY A 187 -12.02 -23.37 0.63
N VAL A 188 -11.73 -22.43 -0.26
CA VAL A 188 -10.43 -22.28 -0.89
C VAL A 188 -9.54 -21.45 0.04
N GLY A 189 -8.35 -21.98 0.37
CA GLY A 189 -7.13 -21.29 0.83
C GLY A 189 -7.23 -20.30 2.00
N GLU A 190 -6.35 -20.43 2.99
CA GLU A 190 -6.15 -19.47 4.08
C GLU A 190 -5.83 -18.02 3.60
N ASP A 191 -5.61 -17.82 2.30
CA ASP A 191 -5.18 -16.57 1.65
C ASP A 191 -6.33 -15.71 1.02
N PHE A 192 -7.61 -16.12 1.13
CA PHE A 192 -8.74 -15.42 0.46
C PHE A 192 -9.62 -14.55 1.39
N THR A 193 -9.13 -14.29 2.58
CA THR A 193 -9.81 -13.50 3.61
C THR A 193 -9.35 -12.05 3.54
N PHE A 194 -10.25 -11.11 3.26
CA PHE A 194 -9.94 -9.67 3.23
C PHE A 194 -10.80 -8.92 4.24
N LEU A 195 -10.24 -7.92 4.91
CA LEU A 195 -10.99 -7.07 5.83
C LEU A 195 -11.91 -6.14 5.03
N LEU A 196 -13.16 -6.00 5.46
CA LEU A 196 -14.07 -5.02 4.87
C LEU A 196 -13.64 -3.60 5.27
N PRO A 197 -13.43 -2.68 4.32
CA PRO A 197 -13.21 -1.27 4.63
C PRO A 197 -14.35 -0.72 5.48
N ARG A 198 -14.05 0.24 6.36
CA ARG A 198 -15.09 0.95 7.11
C ARG A 198 -16.09 1.59 6.19
N SER A 199 -17.30 1.81 6.69
CA SER A 199 -18.42 2.32 5.91
C SER A 199 -18.87 1.40 4.77
N THR A 200 -18.30 0.20 4.61
CA THR A 200 -18.80 -0.77 3.61
C THR A 200 -20.26 -1.10 3.92
N ARG A 201 -21.10 -0.96 2.89
CA ARG A 201 -22.52 -1.32 2.91
C ARG A 201 -22.87 -2.27 1.78
N ASN A 202 -22.07 -2.30 0.72
CA ASN A 202 -22.25 -3.24 -0.37
C ASN A 202 -20.92 -3.87 -0.76
N LEU A 203 -20.97 -5.14 -1.13
CA LEU A 203 -19.87 -5.89 -1.71
C LEU A 203 -20.21 -6.24 -3.14
N GLU A 204 -19.22 -6.26 -4.03
CA GLU A 204 -19.38 -6.71 -5.40
C GLU A 204 -18.33 -7.76 -5.74
N ALA A 205 -18.73 -9.01 -5.92
CA ALA A 205 -17.87 -10.06 -6.43
C ALA A 205 -17.97 -10.10 -7.96
N ARG A 206 -16.82 -10.00 -8.63
CA ARG A 206 -16.64 -10.24 -10.06
C ARG A 206 -15.74 -11.46 -10.20
N LEU A 207 -16.17 -12.49 -10.92
CA LEU A 207 -15.33 -13.62 -11.25
C LEU A 207 -15.00 -13.58 -12.72
N GLN A 208 -13.71 -13.72 -13.05
CA GLN A 208 -13.24 -13.85 -14.42
C GLN A 208 -12.56 -15.21 -14.58
N PHE A 209 -12.96 -15.94 -15.62
CA PHE A 209 -12.41 -17.25 -15.94
C PHE A 209 -12.11 -17.33 -17.44
N SER A 210 -11.06 -18.10 -17.78
CA SER A 210 -10.64 -18.36 -19.14
C SER A 210 -10.63 -19.86 -19.45
N ASN A 211 -10.62 -20.15 -20.74
CA ASN A 211 -10.86 -21.48 -21.30
C ASN A 211 -9.60 -22.36 -21.19
N THR A 212 -8.44 -21.76 -20.88
CA THR A 212 -7.24 -22.48 -20.45
C THR A 212 -7.38 -23.11 -19.07
N ASN A 213 -8.35 -22.66 -18.26
CA ASN A 213 -8.44 -23.04 -16.87
C ASN A 213 -9.48 -24.14 -16.58
N ILE A 214 -10.39 -24.43 -17.52
CA ILE A 214 -11.46 -25.44 -17.35
C ILE A 214 -11.20 -26.58 -18.36
N ILE A 215 -10.91 -27.78 -17.87
CA ILE A 215 -10.36 -28.89 -18.69
C ILE A 215 -11.44 -29.61 -19.54
N GLN A 216 -12.72 -29.48 -19.16
CA GLN A 216 -13.91 -29.96 -19.90
C GLN A 216 -15.11 -29.02 -19.65
N ASN A 217 -16.20 -29.14 -20.42
CA ASN A 217 -17.47 -28.43 -20.14
C ASN A 217 -17.79 -28.44 -18.64
N GLY A 218 -17.72 -27.27 -18.01
CA GLY A 218 -17.89 -27.12 -16.57
C GLY A 218 -19.08 -26.28 -16.22
N TYR A 219 -19.55 -26.44 -14.99
CA TYR A 219 -20.63 -25.63 -14.46
C TYR A 219 -20.13 -24.88 -13.22
N LEU A 220 -20.41 -23.58 -13.16
CA LEU A 220 -20.35 -22.81 -11.91
C LEU A 220 -21.67 -23.05 -11.19
N ASP A 221 -21.60 -23.59 -9.98
CA ASP A 221 -22.79 -23.87 -9.18
C ASP A 221 -23.17 -22.63 -8.38
N ASN A 222 -22.26 -22.16 -7.51
CA ASN A 222 -22.55 -21.10 -6.58
C ASN A 222 -21.36 -20.15 -6.32
N THR A 223 -21.69 -18.89 -6.04
CA THR A 223 -20.74 -17.89 -5.51
C THR A 223 -21.30 -17.36 -4.19
N SER A 224 -20.53 -17.47 -3.12
CA SER A 224 -20.94 -17.00 -1.80
C SER A 224 -19.87 -16.12 -1.16
N VAL A 225 -20.31 -15.27 -0.25
CA VAL A 225 -19.41 -14.46 0.58
C VAL A 225 -19.60 -14.89 2.02
N GLU A 226 -18.59 -15.49 2.62
CA GLU A 226 -18.57 -15.77 4.05
C GLU A 226 -18.10 -14.52 4.78
N LEU A 227 -18.96 -13.94 5.63
CA LEU A 227 -18.55 -12.86 6.52
C LEU A 227 -18.18 -13.45 7.86
N SER A 228 -16.91 -13.34 8.24
CA SER A 228 -16.42 -13.69 9.56
C SER A 228 -16.28 -12.44 10.43
N VAL A 229 -16.90 -12.47 11.61
CA VAL A 229 -16.90 -11.33 12.53
C VAL A 229 -16.06 -11.67 13.76
N LEU A 230 -15.03 -10.88 14.02
CA LEU A 230 -14.24 -10.98 15.25
C LEU A 230 -15.08 -10.55 16.46
N PRO A 231 -14.78 -11.10 17.66
CA PRO A 231 -15.41 -10.67 18.89
C PRO A 231 -15.36 -9.14 19.07
N PRO A 232 -16.36 -8.53 19.72
CA PRO A 232 -16.33 -7.10 20.02
C PRO A 232 -15.05 -6.71 20.76
N PRO A 233 -14.52 -5.50 20.51
CA PRO A 233 -13.28 -5.09 21.12
C PRO A 233 -13.49 -4.88 22.62
N ILE A 234 -12.46 -5.17 23.40
CA ILE A 234 -12.43 -4.92 24.83
C ILE A 234 -12.07 -3.46 25.05
N VAL A 235 -12.98 -2.70 25.67
CA VAL A 235 -12.83 -1.25 25.85
C VAL A 235 -11.87 -0.94 26.99
N TRP A 236 -10.95 -0.01 26.77
CA TRP A 236 -10.12 0.57 27.80
C TRP A 236 -10.95 1.55 28.67
N ASN A 237 -11.16 1.21 29.94
CA ASN A 237 -11.93 2.05 30.88
C ASN A 237 -11.08 2.58 32.05
N ASN A 238 -9.86 2.04 32.26
CA ASN A 238 -8.93 2.42 33.32
C ASN A 238 -9.53 2.51 34.74
N GLU A 239 -10.50 1.66 35.09
CA GLU A 239 -11.16 1.74 36.41
C GLU A 239 -10.19 1.42 37.57
N GLY A 240 -9.13 0.65 37.30
CA GLY A 240 -8.03 0.39 38.24
C GLY A 240 -7.15 1.60 38.53
N SER A 241 -7.22 2.66 37.72
CA SER A 241 -6.55 3.97 37.92
C SER A 241 -5.02 3.90 38.07
N ASP A 242 -4.38 2.85 37.57
CA ASP A 242 -2.92 2.66 37.59
C ASP A 242 -2.28 2.76 36.19
N ASN A 243 -3.11 2.92 35.16
CA ASN A 243 -2.74 3.00 33.74
C ASN A 243 -2.07 1.73 33.19
N SER A 244 -2.12 0.61 33.90
CA SER A 244 -1.50 -0.64 33.48
C SER A 244 -2.37 -1.37 32.45
N TRP A 245 -1.82 -1.67 31.27
CA TRP A 245 -2.45 -2.60 30.32
C TRP A 245 -2.69 -3.96 30.98
N ASN A 246 -1.75 -4.41 31.81
CA ASN A 246 -1.77 -5.75 32.38
C ASN A 246 -2.65 -5.87 33.64
N ASN A 247 -3.37 -4.81 34.03
CA ASN A 247 -4.37 -4.86 35.11
C ASN A 247 -5.78 -5.06 34.53
N SER A 248 -6.41 -6.17 34.90
CA SER A 248 -7.74 -6.53 34.40
C SER A 248 -8.84 -5.55 34.77
N LEU A 249 -8.67 -4.75 35.82
CA LEU A 249 -9.63 -3.71 36.22
C LEU A 249 -9.67 -2.53 35.23
N ASN A 250 -8.67 -2.38 34.36
CA ASN A 250 -8.64 -1.29 33.38
C ASN A 250 -9.32 -1.64 32.04
N TRP A 251 -9.92 -2.82 31.96
CA TRP A 251 -10.56 -3.32 30.76
C TRP A 251 -12.02 -3.70 31.02
N GLY A 252 -12.87 -3.35 30.06
CA GLY A 252 -14.26 -3.77 30.03
C GLY A 252 -14.40 -5.28 30.21
N GLY A 253 -15.31 -5.71 31.09
CA GLY A 253 -15.50 -7.13 31.39
C GLY A 253 -14.44 -7.77 32.28
N GLY A 254 -13.44 -7.01 32.76
CA GLY A 254 -12.47 -7.49 33.73
C GLY A 254 -11.48 -8.52 33.18
N GLN A 255 -11.16 -8.46 31.89
CA GLN A 255 -10.24 -9.37 31.20
C GLN A 255 -9.10 -8.56 30.58
N VAL A 256 -7.85 -8.99 30.79
CA VAL A 256 -6.69 -8.39 30.12
C VAL A 256 -6.63 -8.89 28.67
N PRO A 257 -6.69 -8.00 27.67
CA PRO A 257 -6.47 -8.37 26.28
C PRO A 257 -5.01 -8.76 26.06
N ASP A 258 -4.78 -10.04 25.82
CA ASP A 258 -3.47 -10.64 25.51
C ASP A 258 -3.67 -11.98 24.79
N GLY A 259 -3.50 -11.95 23.47
CA GLY A 259 -3.61 -13.11 22.58
C GLY A 259 -3.99 -12.70 21.15
N GLN A 260 -3.76 -13.61 20.21
CA GLN A 260 -4.02 -13.41 18.78
C GLN A 260 -5.49 -13.17 18.40
N GLU A 261 -6.45 -13.33 19.33
CA GLU A 261 -7.88 -13.02 19.12
C GLU A 261 -8.28 -11.71 19.82
N SER A 262 -7.32 -11.05 20.49
CA SER A 262 -7.59 -9.86 21.29
C SER A 262 -7.74 -8.65 20.40
N ALA A 263 -8.91 -8.03 20.43
CA ALA A 263 -9.20 -6.73 19.87
C ALA A 263 -9.47 -5.73 21.01
N VAL A 264 -8.94 -4.51 20.90
CA VAL A 264 -9.13 -3.48 21.91
C VAL A 264 -9.61 -2.17 21.32
N LEU A 265 -10.36 -1.41 22.12
CA LEU A 265 -10.89 -0.10 21.77
C LEU A 265 -10.50 0.93 22.83
N PHE A 266 -9.86 2.00 22.38
CA PHE A 266 -9.55 3.20 23.15
C PHE A 266 -10.46 4.32 22.68
N ASP A 267 -11.63 4.43 23.31
CA ASP A 267 -12.67 5.41 22.96
C ASP A 267 -12.64 6.63 23.91
N LYS A 268 -13.75 7.36 23.94
CA LYS A 268 -13.97 8.52 24.83
C LYS A 268 -14.40 8.15 26.25
N SER A 269 -14.44 6.86 26.61
CA SER A 269 -14.79 6.42 27.97
C SER A 269 -13.77 6.92 29.00
N VAL A 270 -12.53 7.17 28.57
CA VAL A 270 -11.46 7.80 29.36
C VAL A 270 -10.97 9.06 28.63
N GLN A 271 -10.49 10.06 29.38
CA GLN A 271 -9.92 11.30 28.82
C GLN A 271 -8.57 11.12 28.09
N GLY A 272 -8.25 9.94 27.58
CA GLY A 272 -6.92 9.64 27.06
C GLY A 272 -5.86 9.49 28.15
N GLY A 273 -4.58 9.59 27.75
CA GLY A 273 -3.43 9.52 28.64
C GLY A 273 -2.50 8.34 28.38
N VAL A 274 -1.59 8.11 29.33
CA VAL A 274 -0.58 7.04 29.22
C VAL A 274 -1.20 5.70 29.51
N VAL A 275 -0.92 4.70 28.68
CA VAL A 275 -1.25 3.28 28.87
C VAL A 275 0.07 2.53 28.92
N LYS A 276 0.34 1.81 30.02
CA LYS A 276 1.62 1.17 30.28
C LYS A 276 1.58 -0.32 29.97
N ILE A 277 2.44 -0.77 29.08
CA ILE A 277 2.70 -2.19 28.84
C ILE A 277 3.78 -2.66 29.83
N ASP A 278 3.33 -3.13 31.00
CA ASP A 278 4.19 -3.60 32.09
C ASP A 278 4.76 -5.00 31.82
N TRP A 279 4.08 -5.78 30.98
CA TRP A 279 4.50 -7.08 30.46
C TRP A 279 4.17 -7.19 28.97
N PRO A 280 4.98 -7.90 28.16
CA PRO A 280 4.71 -8.07 26.74
C PRO A 280 3.30 -8.62 26.48
N ILE A 281 2.65 -8.12 25.43
CA ILE A 281 1.30 -8.52 25.04
C ILE A 281 1.25 -8.93 23.56
N THR A 282 0.24 -9.71 23.20
CA THR A 282 -0.10 -10.02 21.81
C THR A 282 -1.50 -9.51 21.51
N LEU A 283 -1.72 -8.90 20.34
CA LEU A 283 -3.03 -8.44 19.89
C LEU A 283 -3.25 -8.77 18.43
N ASN A 284 -4.52 -8.90 18.05
CA ASN A 284 -4.93 -8.82 16.66
C ASN A 284 -5.23 -7.39 16.25
N SER A 285 -6.02 -6.67 17.05
CA SER A 285 -6.53 -5.37 16.66
C SER A 285 -6.48 -4.35 17.79
N ILE A 286 -6.13 -3.12 17.42
CA ILE A 286 -6.22 -1.94 18.27
C ILE A 286 -6.92 -0.82 17.51
N THR A 287 -7.96 -0.25 18.12
CA THR A 287 -8.68 0.91 17.60
C THR A 287 -8.56 2.08 18.57
N LEU A 288 -8.19 3.25 18.05
CA LEU A 288 -8.06 4.52 18.76
C LEU A 288 -9.12 5.48 18.21
N ASP A 289 -10.08 5.85 19.05
CA ASP A 289 -11.29 6.60 18.68
C ASP A 289 -11.53 7.73 19.68
N ASN A 290 -10.65 8.73 19.67
CA ASN A 290 -10.78 9.85 20.59
C ASN A 290 -10.16 11.15 20.02
N ALA A 291 -11.00 11.94 19.36
CA ALA A 291 -10.66 13.29 18.90
C ALA A 291 -10.34 14.27 20.04
N ASP A 292 -10.90 14.06 21.23
CA ASP A 292 -10.85 15.01 22.34
C ASP A 292 -9.55 14.88 23.16
N ALA A 293 -8.89 13.71 23.10
CA ALA A 293 -7.67 13.44 23.83
C ALA A 293 -6.80 12.33 23.23
N SER A 294 -5.49 12.50 23.35
CA SER A 294 -4.50 11.52 22.90
C SER A 294 -4.31 10.36 23.86
N TYR A 295 -4.10 9.18 23.29
CA TYR A 295 -3.57 8.00 24.02
C TYR A 295 -2.08 7.86 23.73
N LEU A 296 -1.30 7.60 24.77
CA LEU A 296 0.12 7.27 24.70
C LEU A 296 0.34 5.86 25.22
N ILE A 297 0.44 4.89 24.31
CA ILE A 297 0.76 3.50 24.65
C ILE A 297 2.27 3.39 24.74
N ALA A 298 2.77 3.11 25.93
CA ALA A 298 4.18 3.20 26.27
C ALA A 298 4.58 2.05 27.20
N GLY A 299 5.88 1.83 27.34
CA GLY A 299 6.42 0.83 28.25
C GLY A 299 7.75 0.27 27.73
N PRO A 300 8.58 -0.30 28.61
CA PRO A 300 9.80 -0.96 28.18
C PRO A 300 9.53 -2.29 27.46
N ASN A 301 8.31 -2.84 27.60
CA ASN A 301 7.88 -4.05 26.91
C ASN A 301 7.07 -3.70 25.67
N GLY A 302 7.12 -4.58 24.68
CA GLY A 302 6.45 -4.39 23.40
C GLY A 302 5.09 -5.07 23.30
N MET A 303 4.41 -4.76 22.20
CA MET A 303 3.23 -5.45 21.71
C MET A 303 3.54 -6.20 20.42
N SER A 304 2.99 -7.40 20.29
CA SER A 304 3.09 -8.23 19.09
C SER A 304 1.78 -8.18 18.32
N MET A 305 1.83 -7.87 17.02
CA MET A 305 0.68 -7.95 16.12
C MET A 305 0.66 -9.33 15.48
N GLN A 306 -0.37 -10.14 15.76
CA GLN A 306 -0.44 -11.53 15.32
C GLN A 306 -1.83 -11.89 14.77
N ALA A 307 -1.84 -12.58 13.64
CA ALA A 307 -3.07 -13.04 13.01
C ALA A 307 -3.75 -14.10 13.88
N THR A 308 -5.07 -14.18 13.77
CA THR A 308 -5.84 -15.25 14.42
C THR A 308 -5.47 -16.62 13.83
N SER A 309 -5.96 -17.69 14.44
CA SER A 309 -5.79 -19.05 13.86
C SER A 309 -6.53 -19.24 12.55
N ASP A 310 -7.42 -18.30 12.20
CA ASP A 310 -8.18 -18.27 10.95
C ASP A 310 -7.58 -17.25 9.96
N SER A 311 -6.32 -16.84 10.16
CA SER A 311 -5.55 -15.95 9.28
C SER A 311 -6.13 -14.54 9.10
N PHE A 312 -6.86 -14.03 10.11
CA PHE A 312 -7.29 -12.63 10.11
C PHE A 312 -6.09 -11.72 10.42
N ASN A 313 -5.61 -11.02 9.39
CA ASN A 313 -4.44 -10.14 9.52
C ASN A 313 -4.66 -9.06 10.59
N PRO A 314 -3.63 -8.77 11.41
CA PRO A 314 -3.73 -7.74 12.44
C PRO A 314 -3.99 -6.34 11.88
N ARG A 315 -4.58 -5.48 12.71
CA ARG A 315 -4.87 -4.08 12.37
C ARG A 315 -4.56 -3.11 13.49
N MET A 316 -4.02 -1.96 13.13
CA MET A 316 -4.03 -0.76 13.95
C MET A 316 -4.90 0.28 13.28
N SER A 317 -5.83 0.88 14.02
CA SER A 317 -6.75 1.87 13.48
C SER A 317 -6.82 3.12 14.32
N VAL A 318 -6.83 4.27 13.65
CA VAL A 318 -7.19 5.55 14.24
C VAL A 318 -8.42 6.08 13.53
N VAL A 319 -9.53 6.18 14.27
CA VAL A 319 -10.82 6.66 13.78
C VAL A 319 -10.87 8.19 13.79
N GLU A 320 -10.36 8.75 14.88
CA GLU A 320 -10.30 10.20 15.09
C GLU A 320 -9.22 10.50 16.13
N GLY A 321 -8.56 11.64 15.95
CA GLY A 321 -7.59 12.17 16.90
C GLY A 321 -6.14 11.84 16.56
N THR A 322 -5.26 12.26 17.47
CA THR A 322 -3.82 12.07 17.35
C THR A 322 -3.32 11.20 18.49
N HIS A 323 -2.69 10.07 18.18
CA HIS A 323 -2.31 9.05 19.16
C HIS A 323 -0.87 8.56 18.96
N PHE A 324 -0.32 7.96 20.02
CA PHE A 324 1.10 7.60 20.08
C PHE A 324 1.26 6.16 20.59
N ILE A 325 2.02 5.35 19.86
CA ILE A 325 2.51 4.05 20.31
C ILE A 325 4.04 4.13 20.35
N THR A 326 4.55 4.31 21.56
CA THR A 326 5.99 4.43 21.84
C THR A 326 6.58 3.13 22.37
N ALA A 327 5.74 2.22 22.88
CA ALA A 327 6.12 0.85 23.16
C ALA A 327 6.58 0.15 21.85
N PRO A 328 7.59 -0.73 21.90
CA PRO A 328 8.02 -1.48 20.72
C PRO A 328 6.87 -2.30 20.12
N VAL A 329 6.67 -2.21 18.81
CA VAL A 329 5.70 -3.03 18.06
C VAL A 329 6.48 -4.08 17.28
N SER A 330 6.11 -5.36 17.35
CA SER A 330 6.69 -6.43 16.51
C SER A 330 5.60 -7.07 15.66
N LEU A 331 5.82 -7.17 14.36
CA LEU A 331 4.88 -7.79 13.43
C LEU A 331 5.16 -9.28 13.34
N ILE A 332 4.35 -10.09 14.02
CA ILE A 332 4.39 -11.55 13.83
C ILE A 332 3.84 -11.89 12.45
N ASP A 333 2.76 -11.19 12.05
CA ASP A 333 2.09 -11.29 10.76
C ASP A 333 1.91 -9.90 10.13
N SER A 334 1.69 -9.88 8.82
CA SER A 334 1.49 -8.65 8.05
C SER A 334 0.28 -7.88 8.55
N THR A 335 0.47 -6.58 8.81
CA THR A 335 -0.45 -5.76 9.60
C THR A 335 -0.93 -4.56 8.80
N LEU A 336 -2.23 -4.29 8.84
CA LEU A 336 -2.84 -3.10 8.26
C LEU A 336 -2.78 -1.94 9.26
N VAL A 337 -2.41 -0.75 8.81
CA VAL A 337 -2.52 0.50 9.57
C VAL A 337 -3.44 1.44 8.84
N ASP A 338 -4.60 1.69 9.43
CA ASP A 338 -5.67 2.47 8.83
C ASP A 338 -5.93 3.73 9.67
N VAL A 339 -5.58 4.88 9.11
CA VAL A 339 -5.70 6.18 9.78
C VAL A 339 -6.70 7.01 8.99
N GLU A 340 -7.81 7.36 9.63
CA GLU A 340 -8.87 8.17 9.01
C GLU A 340 -8.44 9.62 8.78
N ALA A 341 -9.21 10.33 7.95
CA ALA A 341 -8.98 11.74 7.64
C ALA A 341 -8.79 12.58 8.91
N LEU A 342 -7.90 13.58 8.85
CA LEU A 342 -7.60 14.50 9.96
C LEU A 342 -7.08 13.83 11.25
N SER A 343 -6.68 12.56 11.16
CA SER A 343 -6.17 11.79 12.30
C SER A 343 -4.71 11.42 12.10
N SER A 344 -4.02 11.09 13.20
CA SER A 344 -2.60 10.73 13.13
C SER A 344 -2.22 9.63 14.11
N LEU A 345 -1.40 8.69 13.65
CA LEU A 345 -0.74 7.69 14.48
C LEU A 345 0.77 7.91 14.45
N PHE A 346 1.37 8.04 15.63
CA PHE A 346 2.82 8.10 15.79
C PHE A 346 3.34 6.76 16.31
N LEU A 347 4.10 6.05 15.48
CA LEU A 347 4.82 4.84 15.87
C LEU A 347 6.28 5.18 16.14
N ASN A 348 6.81 4.68 17.25
CA ASN A 348 8.23 4.84 17.55
C ASN A 348 9.00 3.63 16.99
N THR A 349 9.13 2.56 17.76
CA THR A 349 9.89 1.37 17.36
C THR A 349 8.96 0.32 16.73
N VAL A 350 9.19 -0.04 15.47
CA VAL A 350 8.44 -1.09 14.76
C VAL A 350 9.42 -2.12 14.19
N ASP A 351 9.40 -3.34 14.71
CA ASP A 351 10.11 -4.50 14.16
C ASP A 351 9.23 -5.19 13.11
N LEU A 352 9.54 -4.97 11.84
CA LEU A 352 8.79 -5.52 10.70
C LEU A 352 9.06 -7.02 10.48
N ARG A 353 10.17 -7.56 11.01
CA ARG A 353 10.61 -8.94 10.76
C ARG A 353 10.65 -9.27 9.27
N THR A 354 9.80 -10.17 8.78
CA THR A 354 9.66 -10.52 7.35
C THR A 354 8.27 -10.11 6.83
N GLN A 355 7.56 -9.28 7.58
CA GLN A 355 6.17 -8.95 7.35
C GLN A 355 6.01 -7.61 6.64
N THR A 356 4.80 -7.38 6.13
CA THR A 356 4.41 -6.11 5.52
C THR A 356 3.55 -5.31 6.49
N LEU A 357 3.91 -4.05 6.71
CA LEU A 357 3.01 -3.04 7.28
C LEU A 357 2.38 -2.26 6.13
N THR A 358 1.06 -2.34 5.98
CA THR A 358 0.35 -1.64 4.89
C THR A 358 -0.35 -0.41 5.45
N LYS A 359 0.02 0.78 4.98
CA LYS A 359 -0.62 2.05 5.35
C LYS A 359 -1.75 2.37 4.36
N VAL A 360 -2.96 2.47 4.90
CA VAL A 360 -4.19 2.88 4.20
C VAL A 360 -4.91 4.00 4.96
N GLY A 361 -6.02 4.49 4.42
CA GLY A 361 -6.78 5.57 5.01
C GLY A 361 -6.12 6.93 4.75
N SER A 362 -6.92 7.99 4.68
CA SER A 362 -6.47 9.32 4.23
C SER A 362 -5.63 10.10 5.25
N GLY A 363 -5.58 9.66 6.50
CA GLY A 363 -4.80 10.30 7.56
C GLY A 363 -3.31 9.95 7.54
N THR A 364 -2.62 10.36 8.61
CA THR A 364 -1.16 10.36 8.67
C THR A 364 -0.62 9.27 9.61
N LEU A 365 0.34 8.49 9.12
CA LEU A 365 1.16 7.60 9.94
C LEU A 365 2.58 8.16 10.02
N HIS A 366 3.10 8.40 11.22
CA HIS A 366 4.48 8.80 11.42
C HIS A 366 5.32 7.64 11.96
N PHE A 367 6.47 7.38 11.32
CA PHE A 367 7.54 6.55 11.86
C PHE A 367 8.62 7.44 12.48
N ASN A 368 8.73 7.46 13.80
CA ASN A 368 9.65 8.34 14.53
C ASN A 368 10.78 7.60 15.26
N GLY A 369 10.72 6.27 15.37
CA GLY A 369 11.77 5.53 16.04
C GLY A 369 13.00 5.33 15.16
N GLN A 370 14.14 5.25 15.83
CA GLN A 370 15.47 5.12 15.20
C GLN A 370 15.88 3.67 14.94
N GLY A 371 15.02 2.69 15.23
CA GLY A 371 15.37 1.27 15.19
C GLY A 371 14.18 0.39 14.82
N SER A 372 14.18 -0.12 13.60
CA SER A 372 13.20 -1.10 13.13
C SER A 372 13.75 -2.53 13.13
N SER A 373 14.82 -2.89 13.85
CA SER A 373 15.53 -4.21 13.80
C SER A 373 15.22 -5.17 12.64
N ASN A 374 15.21 -4.70 11.38
CA ASN A 374 14.76 -5.49 10.24
C ASN A 374 15.99 -5.93 9.46
N SER A 375 16.65 -6.96 9.96
CA SER A 375 17.70 -7.65 9.22
C SER A 375 17.15 -8.65 8.19
N ASN A 376 15.82 -8.77 8.06
CA ASN A 376 15.16 -9.94 7.46
C ASN A 376 14.25 -9.62 6.25
N GLY A 377 14.14 -8.36 5.82
CA GLY A 377 13.46 -7.99 4.56
C GLY A 377 11.96 -7.72 4.67
N GLY A 378 11.45 -7.29 5.85
CA GLY A 378 10.11 -6.72 5.96
C GLY A 378 9.89 -5.45 5.12
N VAL A 379 8.62 -5.11 4.88
CA VAL A 379 8.18 -4.05 3.95
C VAL A 379 7.25 -3.07 4.65
N VAL A 380 7.39 -1.78 4.38
CA VAL A 380 6.33 -0.80 4.59
C VAL A 380 5.72 -0.49 3.23
N HIS A 381 4.41 -0.71 3.08
CA HIS A 381 3.67 -0.45 1.85
C HIS A 381 2.74 0.74 2.06
N LEU A 382 3.06 1.87 1.43
CA LEU A 382 2.21 3.05 1.41
C LEU A 382 1.24 2.97 0.22
N VAL A 383 -0.05 2.86 0.54
CA VAL A 383 -1.13 2.78 -0.46
C VAL A 383 -1.91 4.10 -0.48
N GLU A 384 -2.28 4.63 0.70
CA GLU A 384 -3.11 5.84 0.82
C GLU A 384 -2.73 6.71 2.03
N GLY A 385 -3.16 7.96 1.97
CA GLY A 385 -2.91 8.98 3.00
C GLY A 385 -1.44 9.40 3.04
N VAL A 386 -0.98 9.78 4.23
CA VAL A 386 0.38 10.30 4.42
C VAL A 386 1.20 9.31 5.25
N LEU A 387 2.40 8.99 4.79
CA LEU A 387 3.46 8.40 5.60
C LEU A 387 4.52 9.47 5.83
N GLY A 388 4.82 9.74 7.10
CA GLY A 388 5.89 10.65 7.44
C GLY A 388 6.67 10.22 8.67
N GLY A 389 7.24 11.20 9.35
CA GLY A 389 8.04 11.01 10.57
C GLY A 389 9.54 11.13 10.34
N THR A 390 10.28 11.07 11.44
CA THR A 390 11.71 11.40 11.50
C THR A 390 12.62 10.18 11.70
N GLY A 391 12.02 8.99 11.65
CA GLY A 391 12.63 7.75 12.06
C GLY A 391 13.41 7.03 10.97
N LYS A 392 13.71 5.76 11.25
CA LYS A 392 14.30 4.83 10.30
C LYS A 392 13.37 3.64 10.03
N ILE A 393 13.01 3.45 8.78
CA ILE A 393 12.40 2.22 8.25
C ILE A 393 13.54 1.32 7.79
N GLN A 394 13.72 0.18 8.45
CA GLN A 394 14.67 -0.82 7.98
C GLN A 394 13.91 -1.78 7.06
N GLY A 395 14.42 -2.05 5.86
CA GLY A 395 13.72 -2.74 4.78
C GLY A 395 13.20 -1.83 3.66
N LEU A 396 12.33 -2.38 2.82
CA LEU A 396 11.76 -1.70 1.65
C LEU A 396 10.58 -0.81 2.06
N LEU A 397 10.62 0.45 1.63
CA LEU A 397 9.45 1.29 1.52
C LEU A 397 8.92 1.22 0.07
N ALA A 398 7.83 0.48 -0.12
CA ALA A 398 7.11 0.42 -1.38
C ALA A 398 5.96 1.43 -1.38
N GLN A 399 5.86 2.26 -2.41
CA GLN A 399 4.83 3.27 -2.54
C GLN A 399 4.02 3.05 -3.81
N SER A 400 2.73 2.78 -3.67
CA SER A 400 1.80 2.56 -4.79
C SER A 400 0.64 3.56 -4.78
N GLY A 401 0.82 4.69 -4.11
CA GLY A 401 -0.15 5.75 -3.90
C GLY A 401 0.26 6.62 -2.71
N GLY A 402 -0.65 7.48 -2.26
CA GLY A 402 -0.43 8.34 -1.08
C GLY A 402 0.76 9.31 -1.20
N ILE A 403 1.07 9.95 -0.08
CA ILE A 403 2.11 10.96 0.05
C ILE A 403 3.16 10.47 1.04
N LEU A 404 4.41 10.39 0.61
CA LEU A 404 5.57 10.26 1.47
C LEU A 404 6.06 11.67 1.82
N SER A 405 5.99 12.05 3.09
CA SER A 405 6.40 13.37 3.59
C SER A 405 7.38 13.15 4.74
N PRO A 406 8.71 13.16 4.47
CA PRO A 406 9.71 13.08 5.52
C PRO A 406 9.43 14.12 6.62
N GLY A 407 9.39 13.71 7.88
CA GLY A 407 9.20 14.64 8.99
C GLY A 407 7.77 14.87 9.49
N ASN A 408 7.62 16.01 10.17
CA ASN A 408 6.40 16.60 10.70
C ASN A 408 6.74 18.08 10.90
N SER A 409 6.79 18.84 9.79
CA SER A 409 7.75 19.92 9.50
C SER A 409 9.16 19.39 9.17
N VAL A 410 10.04 20.29 8.71
CA VAL A 410 11.37 20.03 8.16
C VAL A 410 12.17 19.02 8.98
N SER A 411 12.39 17.83 8.42
CA SER A 411 13.19 16.75 9.03
C SER A 411 13.70 15.72 8.00
N THR A 412 14.53 14.80 8.47
CA THR A 412 14.97 13.63 7.69
C THR A 412 14.13 12.39 8.00
N LEU A 413 13.81 11.59 6.98
CA LEU A 413 13.31 10.22 7.11
C LEU A 413 14.33 9.27 6.47
N THR A 414 14.67 8.17 7.14
CA THR A 414 15.62 7.19 6.59
C THR A 414 14.92 5.88 6.23
N VAL A 415 15.21 5.34 5.05
CA VAL A 415 14.75 4.03 4.58
C VAL A 415 15.93 3.21 4.06
N ASP A 416 15.85 1.87 4.11
CA ASP A 416 16.93 1.06 3.52
C ASP A 416 16.80 1.00 1.99
N GLU A 417 15.62 0.70 1.46
CA GLU A 417 15.32 0.70 0.02
C GLU A 417 14.02 1.48 -0.23
N TYR A 418 13.91 2.14 -1.39
CA TYR A 418 12.72 2.89 -1.80
C TYR A 418 12.28 2.51 -3.21
N GLU A 419 10.99 2.21 -3.39
CA GLU A 419 10.41 1.84 -4.68
C GLU A 419 9.05 2.49 -4.88
N VAL A 420 8.92 3.28 -5.95
CA VAL A 420 7.64 3.81 -6.43
C VAL A 420 7.06 2.88 -7.50
N GLN A 421 5.84 2.40 -7.27
CA GLN A 421 5.17 1.41 -8.11
C GLN A 421 4.05 2.00 -8.96
N ASP A 422 3.52 3.17 -8.59
CA ASP A 422 2.39 3.81 -9.27
C ASP A 422 2.63 5.31 -9.48
N SER A 423 2.23 5.84 -10.64
CA SER A 423 2.33 7.25 -11.02
C SER A 423 1.50 8.22 -10.16
N SER A 424 0.54 7.72 -9.38
CA SER A 424 -0.25 8.52 -8.44
C SER A 424 0.45 8.80 -7.11
N SER A 425 1.56 8.13 -6.84
CA SER A 425 2.39 8.31 -5.64
C SER A 425 3.04 9.69 -5.62
N THR A 426 3.15 10.33 -4.46
CA THR A 426 3.83 11.63 -4.31
C THR A 426 4.92 11.58 -3.24
N LEU A 427 6.07 12.16 -3.52
CA LEU A 427 7.05 12.58 -2.52
C LEU A 427 6.84 14.08 -2.27
N LEU A 428 6.49 14.45 -1.04
CA LEU A 428 6.33 15.84 -0.60
C LEU A 428 7.59 16.27 0.15
N ILE A 429 8.12 17.44 -0.19
CA ILE A 429 9.30 18.05 0.46
C ILE A 429 8.96 19.47 0.89
N GLU A 430 9.11 19.76 2.19
CA GLU A 430 9.02 21.11 2.74
C GLU A 430 10.40 21.80 2.70
N VAL A 431 10.42 23.08 2.29
CA VAL A 431 11.62 23.94 2.25
C VAL A 431 11.35 25.24 3.00
N GLU A 432 11.85 25.32 4.23
CA GLU A 432 11.76 26.51 5.10
C GLU A 432 12.93 27.49 4.90
N GLY A 433 14.06 27.03 4.34
CA GLY A 433 15.21 27.88 4.07
C GLY A 433 16.52 27.14 3.78
N ASN A 434 17.64 27.85 3.92
CA ASN A 434 18.96 27.38 3.47
C ASN A 434 19.81 26.78 4.62
N ALA A 435 19.21 26.42 5.75
CA ALA A 435 19.95 25.90 6.92
C ALA A 435 20.46 24.46 6.76
N GLY A 436 19.99 23.74 5.73
CA GLY A 436 20.39 22.36 5.39
C GLY A 436 19.32 21.32 5.71
N ALA A 437 19.60 20.05 5.41
CA ALA A 437 18.64 18.97 5.55
C ALA A 437 18.23 18.71 7.02
N GLY A 438 16.92 18.61 7.25
CA GLY A 438 16.29 18.19 8.49
C GLY A 438 16.55 19.05 9.71
N VAL A 439 16.82 20.35 9.52
CA VAL A 439 16.97 21.33 10.59
C VAL A 439 16.01 22.50 10.38
N THR A 440 15.57 23.14 11.46
CA THR A 440 14.67 24.31 11.39
C THR A 440 15.23 25.41 10.48
N GLY A 441 14.40 25.92 9.57
CA GLY A 441 14.82 26.88 8.53
C GLY A 441 15.64 26.23 7.41
N GLY A 442 15.52 24.91 7.25
CA GLY A 442 16.20 24.08 6.27
C GLY A 442 15.20 23.43 5.32
N HIS A 443 15.41 22.16 4.98
CA HIS A 443 14.53 21.42 4.07
C HIS A 443 14.40 19.94 4.44
N ASP A 444 13.31 19.30 4.00
CA ASP A 444 13.10 17.87 4.17
C ASP A 444 14.12 17.04 3.39
N GLN A 445 14.44 15.86 3.92
CA GLN A 445 15.28 14.91 3.20
C GLN A 445 14.82 13.46 3.41
N LEU A 446 14.65 12.76 2.29
CA LEU A 446 14.56 11.31 2.25
C LEU A 446 15.96 10.72 2.09
N ILE A 447 16.40 9.93 3.07
CA ILE A 447 17.68 9.22 3.03
C ILE A 447 17.39 7.76 2.70
N VAL A 448 17.88 7.28 1.56
CA VAL A 448 17.76 5.90 1.09
C VAL A 448 19.13 5.24 1.17
N THR A 449 19.37 4.36 2.14
CA THR A 449 20.74 3.82 2.33
C THR A 449 21.17 2.80 1.25
N GLY A 450 20.20 2.22 0.54
CA GLY A 450 20.35 1.30 -0.58
C GLY A 450 19.92 1.94 -1.90
N ASN A 451 19.08 1.26 -2.68
CA ASN A 451 18.62 1.73 -3.98
C ASN A 451 17.30 2.50 -3.89
N ALA A 452 17.14 3.46 -4.79
CA ALA A 452 15.90 4.20 -5.00
C ALA A 452 15.40 3.97 -6.44
N SER A 453 14.16 3.51 -6.58
CA SER A 453 13.42 3.50 -7.84
C SER A 453 12.35 4.59 -7.82
N LEU A 454 12.60 5.66 -8.57
CA LEU A 454 11.72 6.81 -8.67
C LEU A 454 10.61 6.57 -9.69
N GLY A 455 9.53 7.33 -9.49
CA GLY A 455 8.29 7.34 -10.26
C GLY A 455 7.36 8.38 -9.64
N GLY A 456 6.08 8.38 -10.00
CA GLY A 456 5.11 9.27 -9.34
C GLY A 456 5.45 10.76 -9.47
N ASN A 457 5.06 11.56 -8.49
CA ASN A 457 5.20 13.01 -8.50
C ASN A 457 6.14 13.48 -7.38
N LEU A 458 6.86 14.56 -7.64
CA LEU A 458 7.56 15.35 -6.63
C LEU A 458 6.78 16.64 -6.39
N GLU A 459 6.43 16.91 -5.14
CA GLU A 459 5.79 18.15 -4.72
C GLU A 459 6.71 18.87 -3.75
N VAL A 460 7.04 20.13 -4.06
CA VAL A 460 7.94 20.96 -3.25
C VAL A 460 7.18 22.15 -2.70
N GLU A 461 7.03 22.19 -1.38
CA GLU A 461 6.37 23.27 -0.67
C GLU A 461 7.42 24.19 -0.04
N PHE A 462 7.55 25.40 -0.56
CA PHE A 462 8.32 26.46 0.08
C PHE A 462 7.47 27.13 1.17
N GLU A 463 8.05 27.35 2.35
CA GLU A 463 7.39 28.04 3.47
C GLU A 463 6.88 29.43 3.07
N GLU A 464 5.76 29.85 3.66
CA GLU A 464 5.17 31.16 3.35
C GLU A 464 6.17 32.30 3.60
N GLY A 465 6.42 33.09 2.55
CA GLY A 465 7.36 34.22 2.61
C GLY A 465 8.83 33.83 2.43
N PHE A 466 9.15 32.55 2.26
CA PHE A 466 10.44 32.12 1.75
C PHE A 466 10.42 32.10 0.22
N THR A 467 11.45 32.68 -0.40
CA THR A 467 11.68 32.58 -1.83
C THR A 467 13.14 32.17 -2.04
N PRO A 468 13.41 31.03 -2.69
CA PRO A 468 14.77 30.62 -2.97
C PRO A 468 15.44 31.64 -3.87
N THR A 469 16.75 31.75 -3.76
CA THR A 469 17.52 32.59 -4.67
C THR A 469 17.59 31.90 -6.02
N PHE A 470 17.07 32.52 -7.10
CA PHE A 470 17.35 32.08 -8.46
C PHE A 470 18.80 32.43 -8.84
N GLY A 471 19.35 31.77 -9.87
CA GLY A 471 20.75 31.99 -10.26
C GLY A 471 21.06 33.42 -10.71
N SER A 472 22.33 33.69 -11.01
CA SER A 472 22.79 35.04 -11.34
C SER A 472 22.17 35.65 -12.61
N ALA A 473 21.47 34.84 -13.41
CA ALA A 473 20.72 35.20 -14.60
C ALA A 473 19.67 34.11 -14.89
N PRO A 474 18.65 34.40 -15.73
CA PRO A 474 17.75 33.38 -16.25
C PRO A 474 18.48 32.19 -16.87
N GLY A 475 17.95 30.99 -16.65
CA GLY A 475 18.53 29.72 -17.04
C GLY A 475 19.79 29.28 -16.27
N VAL A 476 20.22 30.04 -15.28
CA VAL A 476 21.31 29.67 -14.38
C VAL A 476 20.72 29.13 -13.07
N PRO A 477 21.14 27.94 -12.60
CA PRO A 477 20.73 27.43 -11.30
C PRO A 477 21.12 28.35 -10.13
N GLY A 478 20.20 28.50 -9.17
CA GLY A 478 20.38 29.25 -7.94
C GLY A 478 20.61 28.37 -6.72
N ASP A 479 19.79 28.57 -5.68
CA ASP A 479 19.79 27.75 -4.48
C ASP A 479 19.44 26.29 -4.84
N ALA A 480 20.14 25.36 -4.18
CA ALA A 480 19.99 23.92 -4.36
C ALA A 480 19.80 23.23 -3.01
N TYR A 481 18.92 22.23 -2.99
CA TYR A 481 18.51 21.51 -1.78
C TYR A 481 18.60 20.00 -2.03
N GLN A 482 19.49 19.30 -1.30
CA GLN A 482 19.59 17.85 -1.40
C GLN A 482 18.42 17.18 -0.69
N ILE A 483 17.37 16.84 -1.44
CA ILE A 483 16.13 16.26 -0.90
C ILE A 483 16.15 14.73 -0.87
N LEU A 484 17.03 14.12 -1.66
CA LEU A 484 17.17 12.68 -1.78
C LEU A 484 18.65 12.29 -1.63
N ASP A 485 19.00 11.59 -0.56
CA ASP A 485 20.35 11.05 -0.36
C ASP A 485 20.33 9.53 -0.57
N VAL A 486 20.88 9.06 -1.70
CA VAL A 486 20.87 7.63 -2.09
C VAL A 486 22.26 7.02 -1.93
N GLY A 487 22.36 6.00 -1.07
CA GLY A 487 23.63 5.33 -0.75
C GLY A 487 24.14 4.39 -1.84
N ALA A 488 23.27 3.91 -2.74
CA ALA A 488 23.62 3.04 -3.86
C ALA A 488 23.22 3.62 -5.22
N THR A 489 22.18 3.09 -5.88
CA THR A 489 21.76 3.54 -7.22
C THR A 489 20.38 4.13 -7.23
N THR A 490 20.22 5.23 -7.96
CA THR A 490 18.92 5.79 -8.34
C THR A 490 18.57 5.31 -9.75
N SER A 491 17.32 4.91 -9.93
CA SER A 491 16.73 4.55 -11.24
C SER A 491 15.34 5.14 -11.36
N GLY A 492 14.83 5.27 -12.59
CA GLY A 492 13.56 5.96 -12.84
C GLY A 492 13.67 7.47 -12.68
N GLU A 493 12.56 8.16 -12.93
CA GLU A 493 12.42 9.61 -12.85
C GLU A 493 11.04 9.95 -12.27
N PHE A 494 10.89 11.13 -11.67
CA PHE A 494 9.56 11.65 -11.34
C PHE A 494 8.81 11.93 -12.65
N VAL A 495 7.53 11.55 -12.68
CA VAL A 495 6.60 11.81 -13.79
C VAL A 495 6.26 13.29 -13.87
N SER A 496 6.12 13.95 -12.72
CA SER A 496 5.92 15.40 -12.64
C SER A 496 6.62 15.99 -11.42
N ILE A 497 6.94 17.28 -11.52
CA ILE A 497 7.46 18.10 -10.43
C ILE A 497 6.54 19.31 -10.31
N SER A 498 6.11 19.64 -9.08
CA SER A 498 5.25 20.78 -8.79
C SER A 498 5.75 21.57 -7.59
N HIS A 499 5.41 22.86 -7.54
CA HIS A 499 5.82 23.75 -6.46
C HIS A 499 4.83 24.91 -6.25
N ASN A 500 4.94 25.59 -5.11
CA ASN A 500 4.09 26.72 -4.71
C ASN A 500 4.73 28.12 -4.86
N LEU A 501 5.86 28.26 -5.57
CA LEU A 501 6.45 29.57 -5.86
C LEU A 501 5.52 30.46 -6.69
N GLU A 502 5.40 31.73 -6.30
CA GLU A 502 4.50 32.71 -6.91
C GLU A 502 4.98 33.27 -8.27
N SER A 503 6.23 33.00 -8.66
CA SER A 503 6.79 33.51 -9.93
C SER A 503 6.32 32.65 -11.10
N GLU A 504 5.73 33.28 -12.12
CA GLU A 504 5.34 32.64 -13.39
C GLU A 504 6.54 32.11 -14.20
N ARG A 505 7.76 32.47 -13.79
CA ARG A 505 9.03 32.06 -14.40
C ARG A 505 9.80 31.07 -13.53
N ALA A 506 9.30 30.72 -12.35
CA ALA A 506 10.00 29.81 -11.46
C ALA A 506 9.94 28.37 -12.02
N ILE A 507 11.09 27.71 -11.99
CA ILE A 507 11.24 26.30 -12.28
C ILE A 507 11.92 25.63 -11.10
N VAL A 508 11.38 24.51 -10.65
CA VAL A 508 12.06 23.60 -9.72
C VAL A 508 12.47 22.36 -10.48
N LYS A 509 13.79 22.15 -10.59
CA LYS A 509 14.36 21.02 -11.31
C LYS A 509 14.94 20.00 -10.35
N PHE A 510 14.68 18.72 -10.57
CA PHE A 510 15.33 17.62 -9.84
C PHE A 510 16.57 17.07 -10.57
N LYS A 511 17.67 16.88 -9.85
CA LYS A 511 18.93 16.29 -10.33
C LYS A 511 19.12 14.89 -9.77
N ILE A 512 18.81 13.87 -10.56
CA ILE A 512 18.90 12.44 -10.17
C ILE A 512 20.28 12.06 -9.60
N GLY A 513 21.37 12.63 -10.15
CA GLY A 513 22.73 12.28 -9.75
C GLY A 513 23.12 12.74 -8.35
N SER A 514 22.68 13.92 -7.92
CA SER A 514 22.95 14.45 -6.58
C SER A 514 21.77 14.32 -5.62
N GLY A 515 20.57 14.11 -6.16
CA GLY A 515 19.30 14.17 -5.44
C GLY A 515 18.90 15.59 -5.04
N ASP A 516 19.46 16.60 -5.71
CA ASP A 516 19.15 18.00 -5.45
C ASP A 516 17.89 18.43 -6.21
N ILE A 517 17.09 19.30 -5.60
CA ILE A 517 16.26 20.24 -6.36
C ILE A 517 17.00 21.57 -6.52
N GLU A 518 16.80 22.25 -7.65
CA GLU A 518 17.37 23.56 -7.93
C GLU A 518 16.28 24.55 -8.32
N ALA A 519 16.35 25.75 -7.74
CA ALA A 519 15.51 26.86 -8.16
C ALA A 519 16.14 27.58 -9.36
N ILE A 520 15.39 27.67 -10.45
CA ILE A 520 15.81 28.29 -11.71
C ILE A 520 14.74 29.32 -12.11
N GLU A 521 15.18 30.46 -12.64
CA GLU A 521 14.30 31.37 -13.37
C GLU A 521 14.35 31.03 -14.85
N ALA A 522 13.19 30.89 -15.50
CA ALA A 522 13.05 30.48 -16.88
C ALA A 522 13.79 31.43 -17.83
N LEU A 523 14.57 30.84 -18.75
CA LEU A 523 15.25 31.58 -19.81
C LEU A 523 14.22 32.16 -20.79
N GLU A 524 14.48 33.34 -21.34
CA GLU A 524 13.59 33.93 -22.35
C GLU A 524 13.43 32.98 -23.54
N GLY A 525 12.18 32.66 -23.89
CA GLY A 525 11.89 31.62 -24.87
C GLY A 525 11.28 30.36 -24.29
N ASP A 526 11.51 30.03 -23.02
CA ASP A 526 10.95 28.85 -22.34
C ASP A 526 9.59 29.20 -21.72
N VAL A 527 8.51 28.91 -22.45
CA VAL A 527 7.14 29.26 -22.05
C VAL A 527 6.42 28.10 -21.37
N ASP A 528 6.82 26.86 -21.62
CA ASP A 528 6.25 25.69 -20.95
C ASP A 528 7.04 25.20 -19.72
N LEU A 529 8.14 25.89 -19.38
CA LEU A 529 8.92 25.77 -18.16
C LEU A 529 9.63 24.42 -18.02
N ASP A 530 10.04 23.83 -19.14
CA ASP A 530 10.64 22.49 -19.19
C ASP A 530 12.18 22.48 -19.21
N VAL A 531 12.80 23.66 -19.03
CA VAL A 531 14.25 23.88 -18.96
C VAL A 531 14.93 23.76 -20.33
N ASP A 532 14.17 23.78 -21.41
CA ASP A 532 14.70 23.97 -22.75
C ASP A 532 14.00 25.09 -23.52
N VAL A 533 14.54 25.41 -24.70
CA VAL A 533 13.92 26.40 -25.59
C VAL A 533 13.84 25.75 -26.96
N ASP A 534 12.66 25.27 -27.33
CA ASP A 534 12.49 24.38 -28.48
C ASP A 534 11.29 24.75 -29.39
N LEU A 535 10.81 23.76 -30.15
CA LEU A 535 9.72 23.95 -31.09
C LEU A 535 8.33 24.01 -30.42
N ASN A 536 8.17 23.40 -29.24
CA ASN A 536 6.95 23.47 -28.46
C ASN A 536 6.75 24.91 -27.97
N ASP A 537 7.80 25.53 -27.44
CA ASP A 537 7.78 26.95 -27.06
C ASP A 537 7.38 27.85 -28.22
N PHE A 538 8.00 27.63 -29.38
CA PHE A 538 7.67 28.41 -30.58
C PHE A 538 6.20 28.22 -30.97
N THR A 539 5.67 27.01 -30.82
CA THR A 539 4.28 26.71 -31.15
C THR A 539 3.32 27.44 -30.20
N LEU A 540 3.66 27.53 -28.91
CA LEU A 540 2.91 28.28 -27.91
C LEU A 540 2.95 29.79 -28.17
N LEU A 541 4.13 30.36 -28.40
CA LEU A 541 4.27 31.78 -28.78
C LEU A 541 3.49 32.08 -30.06
N ALA A 542 3.63 31.26 -31.10
CA ALA A 542 2.97 31.48 -32.39
C ALA A 542 1.43 31.39 -32.28
N ALA A 543 0.91 30.55 -31.39
CA ALA A 543 -0.52 30.45 -31.13
C ALA A 543 -1.09 31.71 -30.47
N ASN A 544 -0.27 32.41 -29.69
CA ASN A 544 -0.66 33.62 -28.94
C ASN A 544 -0.17 34.92 -29.58
N PHE A 545 0.48 34.86 -30.75
CA PHE A 545 1.06 36.03 -31.43
C PHE A 545 0.02 37.15 -31.62
N ASN A 546 0.23 38.26 -30.92
CA ASN A 546 -0.71 39.37 -30.83
C ASN A 546 0.06 40.70 -30.61
N PRO A 547 0.64 41.29 -31.68
CA PRO A 547 1.49 42.49 -31.61
C PRO A 547 0.71 43.80 -31.37
N ALA A 548 -0.58 43.69 -31.05
CA ALA A 548 -1.42 44.80 -30.62
C ALA A 548 -2.15 44.44 -29.31
N GLY A 549 -1.67 43.40 -28.62
CA GLY A 549 -2.12 42.98 -27.31
C GLY A 549 -1.77 44.01 -26.24
N ASP A 550 -2.35 43.80 -25.06
CA ASP A 550 -2.01 44.55 -23.84
C ASP A 550 -2.33 43.63 -22.66
N GLY A 551 -1.46 43.60 -21.66
CA GLY A 551 -1.58 42.73 -20.49
C GLY A 551 -1.41 41.24 -20.75
N LEU A 552 -0.69 40.84 -21.82
CA LEU A 552 -0.23 39.47 -22.01
C LEU A 552 0.91 39.17 -21.02
N VAL A 553 1.02 37.91 -20.58
CA VAL A 553 1.91 37.48 -19.50
C VAL A 553 2.92 36.43 -19.98
N TRP A 554 3.89 36.07 -19.14
CA TRP A 554 4.96 35.14 -19.51
C TRP A 554 4.45 33.83 -20.13
N ASN A 555 3.49 33.18 -19.47
CA ASN A 555 2.93 31.89 -19.91
C ASN A 555 2.15 31.96 -21.25
N THR A 556 1.98 33.15 -21.80
CA THR A 556 1.43 33.34 -23.15
C THR A 556 2.51 33.55 -24.21
N GLY A 557 3.75 33.85 -23.82
CA GLY A 557 4.89 34.08 -24.71
C GLY A 557 5.38 35.54 -24.76
N ASN A 558 5.02 36.38 -23.78
CA ASN A 558 5.55 37.73 -23.58
C ASN A 558 6.85 37.62 -22.77
N PHE A 559 7.99 37.58 -23.46
CA PHE A 559 9.31 37.31 -22.87
C PHE A 559 10.10 38.58 -22.52
N ASP A 560 9.70 39.76 -23.01
CA ASP A 560 10.31 41.04 -22.65
C ASP A 560 9.48 41.89 -21.68
N ASP A 561 8.37 41.34 -21.19
CA ASP A 561 7.44 41.91 -20.22
C ASP A 561 6.80 43.25 -20.68
N ASP A 562 6.69 43.50 -22.00
CA ASP A 562 6.15 44.76 -22.51
C ASP A 562 4.61 44.79 -22.65
N GLY A 563 3.98 43.62 -22.56
CA GLY A 563 2.54 43.43 -22.48
C GLY A 563 1.89 42.94 -23.78
N ASP A 564 2.66 42.77 -24.85
CA ASP A 564 2.22 42.16 -26.10
C ASP A 564 3.01 40.88 -26.45
N ILE A 565 2.71 40.27 -27.60
CA ILE A 565 3.47 39.12 -28.12
C ILE A 565 3.77 39.39 -29.58
N ASP A 566 5.01 39.73 -29.87
CA ASP A 566 5.42 40.23 -31.17
C ASP A 566 6.74 39.64 -31.68
N LEU A 567 7.37 40.33 -32.64
CA LEU A 567 8.61 39.86 -33.24
C LEU A 567 9.80 39.92 -32.27
N THR A 568 9.73 40.75 -31.24
CA THR A 568 10.73 40.90 -30.18
C THR A 568 10.79 39.64 -29.33
N ASP A 569 9.64 39.12 -28.89
CA ASP A 569 9.55 37.83 -28.19
C ASP A 569 10.07 36.67 -29.03
N TYR A 570 9.66 36.64 -30.31
CA TYR A 570 10.17 35.64 -31.24
C TYR A 570 11.70 35.71 -31.37
N ASN A 571 12.27 36.91 -31.41
CA ASN A 571 13.73 37.08 -31.49
C ASN A 571 14.43 36.63 -30.21
N LEU A 572 13.82 36.81 -29.04
CA LEU A 572 14.34 36.30 -27.75
C LEU A 572 14.36 34.77 -27.76
N LEU A 573 13.22 34.13 -28.05
CA LEU A 573 13.13 32.67 -28.20
C LEU A 573 14.15 32.16 -29.22
N ALA A 574 14.20 32.74 -30.42
CA ALA A 574 15.10 32.32 -31.47
C ALA A 574 16.59 32.49 -31.08
N SER A 575 16.91 33.48 -30.25
CA SER A 575 18.28 33.72 -29.78
C SER A 575 18.71 32.71 -28.71
N ASN A 576 17.76 32.18 -27.95
CA ASN A 576 17.98 31.23 -26.87
C ASN A 576 17.66 29.78 -27.27
N PHE A 577 17.19 29.54 -28.51
CA PHE A 577 16.81 28.24 -29.02
C PHE A 577 17.89 27.18 -28.77
N ASN A 578 17.58 26.25 -27.88
CA ASN A 578 18.46 25.20 -27.42
C ASN A 578 17.61 23.99 -26.97
N PRO A 579 17.23 23.10 -27.91
CA PRO A 579 16.37 21.95 -27.65
C PRO A 579 17.08 20.82 -26.87
N SER A 580 18.27 21.10 -26.35
CA SER A 580 19.01 20.20 -25.45
C SER A 580 19.01 20.72 -24.02
N GLY A 581 18.29 21.81 -23.75
CA GLY A 581 18.15 22.42 -22.45
C GLY A 581 19.26 23.38 -22.05
N TYR A 582 18.95 24.22 -21.08
CA TYR A 582 19.87 25.15 -20.42
C TYR A 582 20.13 24.75 -18.96
N GLY A 583 21.07 25.44 -18.30
CA GLY A 583 21.64 24.97 -17.03
C GLY A 583 22.39 23.62 -17.16
N ASP A 584 22.63 22.92 -16.06
CA ASP A 584 23.31 21.61 -16.05
C ASP A 584 22.50 20.48 -16.73
N CYS A 585 21.41 20.79 -17.45
CA CYS A 585 20.68 19.86 -18.33
C CYS A 585 21.38 19.63 -19.67
N ALA A 586 22.36 20.46 -20.06
CA ALA A 586 23.15 20.18 -21.25
C ALA A 586 23.80 18.79 -21.09
N PRO A 587 23.51 17.80 -21.97
CA PRO A 587 24.10 16.48 -21.83
C PRO A 587 25.62 16.63 -21.77
N LEU A 588 26.26 16.01 -20.76
CA LEU A 588 27.72 15.92 -20.69
C LEU A 588 28.21 15.57 -22.08
N ALA A 589 28.97 16.46 -22.71
CA ALA A 589 29.44 16.29 -24.08
C ALA A 589 29.96 14.86 -24.21
N VAL A 590 29.24 14.03 -24.97
CA VAL A 590 29.60 12.63 -25.19
C VAL A 590 31.07 12.64 -25.62
N PRO A 591 31.99 11.95 -24.92
CA PRO A 591 33.37 11.87 -25.37
C PRO A 591 33.36 11.40 -26.82
N GLU A 592 33.87 12.23 -27.73
CA GLU A 592 33.79 11.95 -29.16
C GLU A 592 34.21 10.50 -29.40
N PRO A 593 33.42 9.71 -30.16
CA PRO A 593 33.67 8.28 -30.28
C PRO A 593 35.12 8.07 -30.72
N THR A 594 35.74 7.03 -30.16
CA THR A 594 37.12 6.56 -30.39
C THR A 594 37.50 6.31 -31.86
N SER A 595 36.66 6.71 -32.82
CA SER A 595 36.91 6.91 -34.25
C SER A 595 38.27 7.54 -34.54
N GLY A 596 38.71 8.54 -33.76
CA GLY A 596 40.03 9.15 -33.93
C GLY A 596 41.18 8.16 -33.66
N VAL A 597 41.04 7.33 -32.63
CA VAL A 597 42.01 6.29 -32.26
C VAL A 597 41.96 5.14 -33.27
N LEU A 598 40.77 4.68 -33.69
CA LEU A 598 40.61 3.65 -34.73
C LEU A 598 41.18 4.09 -36.10
N SER A 599 41.04 5.36 -36.45
CA SER A 599 41.62 5.93 -37.67
C SER A 599 43.15 5.99 -37.62
N ALA A 600 43.71 6.38 -36.48
CA ALA A 600 45.16 6.40 -36.26
C ALA A 600 45.78 4.99 -36.29
N TRP A 601 45.10 4.00 -35.71
CA TRP A 601 45.50 2.59 -35.78
C TRP A 601 45.35 2.01 -37.19
N GLY A 602 44.30 2.36 -37.92
CA GLY A 602 44.09 1.97 -39.32
C GLY A 602 45.23 2.42 -40.23
N ILE A 603 45.68 3.68 -40.07
CA ILE A 603 46.80 4.25 -40.86
C ILE A 603 48.13 3.57 -40.51
N LEU A 604 48.39 3.27 -39.23
CA LEU A 604 49.59 2.57 -38.79
C LEU A 604 49.66 1.12 -39.32
N VAL A 605 48.55 0.39 -39.29
CA VAL A 605 48.48 -0.98 -39.82
C VAL A 605 48.67 -1.00 -41.33
N TRP A 606 48.07 -0.06 -42.07
CA TRP A 606 48.25 0.07 -43.51
C TRP A 606 49.70 0.44 -43.89
N GLY A 607 50.31 1.36 -43.14
CA GLY A 607 51.73 1.73 -43.31
C GLY A 607 52.69 0.55 -43.10
N MET A 608 52.43 -0.29 -42.09
CA MET A 608 53.22 -1.50 -41.83
C MET A 608 53.09 -2.57 -42.92
N ILE A 609 51.90 -2.72 -43.51
CA ILE A 609 51.66 -3.64 -44.64
C ILE A 609 52.42 -3.17 -45.89
N PHE A 610 52.40 -1.86 -46.19
CA PHE A 610 53.13 -1.29 -47.33
C PHE A 610 54.65 -1.41 -47.19
N LEU A 611 55.19 -1.20 -45.98
CA LEU A 611 56.62 -1.37 -45.70
C LEU A 611 57.08 -2.84 -45.81
N ARG A 612 56.22 -3.81 -45.45
CA ARG A 612 56.48 -5.25 -45.68
C ARG A 612 56.42 -5.64 -47.16
N ALA A 613 55.53 -5.06 -47.94
CA ALA A 613 55.44 -5.30 -49.38
C ALA A 613 56.69 -4.76 -50.11
N ARG A 614 57.20 -3.59 -49.70
CA ARG A 614 58.38 -2.96 -50.31
C ARG A 614 59.68 -3.75 -50.04
N LYS A 615 59.85 -4.34 -48.85
CA LYS A 615 61.00 -5.21 -48.53
C LYS A 615 61.01 -6.54 -49.30
N ARG A 616 59.87 -7.03 -49.80
CA ARG A 616 59.80 -8.25 -50.62
C ARG A 616 60.22 -8.04 -52.08
N GLN A 617 60.17 -6.80 -52.58
CA GLN A 617 60.58 -6.48 -53.96
C GLN A 617 62.09 -6.25 -54.10
N THR A 618 62.81 -5.93 -53.03
CA THR A 618 64.27 -5.72 -53.05
C THR A 618 65.10 -6.98 -52.78
N GLY A 619 64.48 -8.16 -52.76
CA GLY A 619 65.15 -9.46 -52.52
C GLY A 619 65.11 -10.42 -53.70
N ARG A 620 64.71 -9.95 -54.88
CA ARG A 620 64.86 -10.65 -56.16
C ARG A 620 65.60 -9.72 -57.11
N ASP A 621 66.92 -9.76 -57.00
CA ASP A 621 67.88 -9.58 -58.08
C ASP A 621 69.15 -10.33 -57.69
#